data_AF-Q4JTR1-F1
#
_entry.id   AF-Q4JTR1-F1
#
_cell.length_a   1.000
_cell.length_b   1.000
_cell.length_c   1.000
_cell.angle_alpha   90.00
_cell.angle_beta   90.00
_cell.angle_gamma   90.00
#
_symmetry.space_group_name_H-M   'P 1'
#
loop_
_entity.id
_entity.type
_entity.pdbx_description
1 polymer ?
#
loop_
_entity_poly.entity_id
_entity_poly.type
_entity_poly.pdbx_seq_one_letter_code
_entity_poly.pdbx_strand_id
1 'polypeptide(L)'
;MCKDNSRKTDCDDLLDVLYEVADGDADWESRERLRAHADACPECLRQLGIEQQVRDLLRSCCNQPAPVELRARICTQLRVISYRVEE
;
A
#
# COMPACT_ATOMS: atom_id res chain seq x y z
N MET A 1 2.42 -17.36 -20.64
CA MET A 1 1.03 -17.13 -21.07
C MET A 1 0.08 -17.87 -20.14
N CYS A 2 -0.72 -17.15 -19.35
CA CYS A 2 -1.81 -17.74 -18.56
C CYS A 2 -2.87 -18.33 -19.51
N LYS A 3 -3.11 -19.64 -19.39
CA LYS A 3 -4.06 -20.42 -20.21
C LYS A 3 -5.45 -20.40 -19.59
N ASP A 4 -6.03 -19.22 -19.37
CA ASP A 4 -7.48 -19.09 -19.13
C ASP A 4 -7.89 -17.64 -19.35
N ASN A 5 -8.82 -17.40 -20.28
CA ASN A 5 -9.19 -16.04 -20.68
C ASN A 5 -10.08 -15.36 -19.63
N SER A 6 -10.80 -16.13 -18.81
CA SER A 6 -11.62 -15.60 -17.71
C SER A 6 -10.72 -15.08 -16.58
N ARG A 7 -9.67 -15.82 -16.24
CA ARG A 7 -8.72 -15.44 -15.18
C ARG A 7 -7.86 -14.23 -15.54
N LYS A 8 -7.63 -13.96 -16.83
CA LYS A 8 -6.87 -12.77 -17.25
C LYS A 8 -7.59 -11.48 -16.90
N THR A 9 -8.89 -11.41 -17.16
CA THR A 9 -9.73 -10.27 -16.74
C THR A 9 -9.70 -10.09 -15.23
N ASP A 10 -9.80 -11.18 -14.45
CA ASP A 10 -9.67 -11.10 -12.99
C ASP A 10 -8.28 -10.62 -12.51
N CYS A 11 -7.21 -10.86 -13.29
CA CYS A 11 -5.87 -10.38 -12.98
C CYS A 11 -5.71 -8.89 -13.29
N ASP A 12 -6.26 -8.43 -14.43
CA ASP A 12 -6.24 -7.00 -14.82
C ASP A 12 -7.11 -6.16 -13.87
N ASP A 13 -8.28 -6.67 -13.47
CA ASP A 13 -9.19 -5.99 -12.53
C ASP A 13 -8.57 -5.82 -11.13
N LEU A 14 -7.60 -6.68 -10.76
CA LEU A 14 -6.89 -6.59 -9.48
C LEU A 14 -5.65 -5.70 -9.52
N LEU A 15 -5.26 -5.20 -10.70
CA LEU A 15 -4.11 -4.32 -10.83
C LEU A 15 -4.36 -2.97 -10.14
N ASP A 16 -5.55 -2.41 -10.29
CA ASP A 16 -5.94 -1.15 -9.64
C ASP A 16 -5.96 -1.33 -8.11
N VAL A 17 -6.55 -2.43 -7.63
CA VAL A 17 -6.56 -2.79 -6.21
C VAL A 17 -5.14 -2.96 -5.67
N LEU A 18 -4.23 -3.55 -6.45
CA LEU A 18 -2.84 -3.70 -6.06
C LEU A 18 -2.17 -2.34 -5.82
N TYR A 19 -2.42 -1.35 -6.67
CA TYR A 19 -1.90 0.01 -6.46
C TYR A 19 -2.53 0.71 -5.25
N GLU A 20 -3.85 0.60 -5.05
CA GLU A 20 -4.53 1.14 -3.87
C GLU A 20 -3.97 0.52 -2.57
N VAL A 21 -3.73 -0.79 -2.56
CA VAL A 21 -3.13 -1.51 -1.42
C VAL A 21 -1.71 -1.04 -1.15
N ALA A 22 -0.97 -0.75 -2.21
CA ALA A 22 0.40 -0.29 -2.18
C ALA A 22 0.55 1.13 -1.64
N ASP A 23 -0.38 2.02 -1.98
CA ASP A 23 -0.40 3.42 -1.55
C ASP A 23 -1.03 3.58 -0.16
N GLY A 24 -1.74 2.56 0.32
CA GLY A 24 -2.36 2.51 1.64
C GLY A 24 -3.79 3.02 1.69
N ASP A 25 -4.38 3.28 0.52
CA ASP A 25 -5.74 3.79 0.35
C ASP A 25 -6.78 2.67 0.24
N ALA A 26 -6.36 1.42 0.02
CA ALA A 26 -7.27 0.28 -0.03
C ALA A 26 -7.91 -0.06 1.32
N ASP A 27 -9.18 -0.41 1.28
CA ASP A 27 -9.90 -0.99 2.40
C ASP A 27 -9.44 -2.44 2.72
N TRP A 28 -9.94 -2.97 3.84
CA TRP A 28 -9.57 -4.30 4.33
C TRP A 28 -10.08 -5.43 3.41
N GLU A 29 -11.23 -5.26 2.78
CA GLU A 29 -11.88 -6.26 1.93
C GLU A 29 -11.10 -6.37 0.61
N SER A 30 -10.74 -5.23 0.04
CA SER A 30 -9.90 -5.11 -1.15
C SER A 30 -8.53 -5.77 -0.95
N ARG A 31 -7.90 -5.58 0.23
CA ARG A 31 -6.66 -6.29 0.60
C ARG A 31 -6.82 -7.81 0.62
N GLU A 32 -7.89 -8.30 1.24
CA GLU A 32 -8.11 -9.74 1.37
C GLU A 32 -8.41 -10.37 0.01
N ARG A 33 -9.20 -9.70 -0.83
CA ARG A 33 -9.49 -10.13 -2.20
C ARG A 33 -8.23 -10.25 -3.05
N LEU A 34 -7.34 -9.26 -3.00
CA LEU A 34 -6.06 -9.30 -3.71
C LEU A 34 -5.21 -10.48 -3.24
N ARG A 35 -5.17 -10.72 -1.92
CA ARG A 35 -4.39 -11.81 -1.32
C ARG A 35 -4.91 -13.19 -1.72
N ALA A 36 -6.21 -13.42 -1.61
CA ALA A 36 -6.84 -14.67 -2.02
C ALA A 36 -6.59 -14.99 -3.49
N HIS A 37 -6.63 -13.99 -4.37
CA HIS A 37 -6.32 -14.18 -5.79
C HIS A 37 -4.83 -14.48 -6.01
N ALA A 38 -3.92 -13.73 -5.37
CA ALA A 38 -2.49 -13.95 -5.50
C ALA A 38 -2.11 -15.38 -5.06
N ASP A 39 -2.71 -15.90 -3.98
CA ASP A 39 -2.48 -17.27 -3.52
C ASP A 39 -2.96 -18.33 -4.53
N ALA A 40 -4.03 -18.04 -5.29
CA ALA A 40 -4.55 -18.93 -6.33
C ALA A 40 -3.86 -18.77 -7.70
N CYS A 41 -3.13 -17.65 -7.93
CA CYS A 41 -2.54 -17.30 -9.22
C CYS A 41 -1.02 -17.05 -9.09
N PRO A 42 -0.16 -18.01 -9.49
CA PRO A 42 1.30 -17.89 -9.37
C PRO A 42 1.91 -16.69 -10.09
N GLU A 43 1.30 -16.26 -11.20
CA GLU A 43 1.77 -15.10 -11.95
C GLU A 43 1.48 -13.79 -11.20
N CYS A 44 0.27 -13.64 -10.65
CA CYS A 44 -0.08 -12.47 -9.85
C CYS A 44 0.75 -12.41 -8.56
N LEU A 45 1.00 -13.55 -7.91
CA LEU A 45 1.91 -13.63 -6.77
C LEU A 45 3.31 -13.13 -7.12
N ARG A 46 3.82 -13.52 -8.30
CA ARG A 46 5.13 -13.08 -8.79
C ARG A 46 5.16 -11.58 -9.07
N GLN A 47 4.12 -11.03 -9.71
CA GLN A 47 4.00 -9.59 -9.98
C GLN A 47 3.92 -8.77 -8.68
N LEU A 48 3.10 -9.20 -7.73
CA LEU A 48 2.99 -8.58 -6.41
C LEU A 48 4.34 -8.60 -5.66
N GLY A 49 5.06 -9.72 -5.75
CA GLY A 49 6.40 -9.82 -5.18
C GLY A 49 7.41 -8.83 -5.79
N ILE A 50 7.37 -8.62 -7.10
CA ILE A 50 8.22 -7.62 -7.78
C ILE A 50 7.85 -6.22 -7.34
N GLU A 51 6.56 -5.89 -7.32
CA GLU A 51 6.06 -4.59 -6.89
C GLU A 51 6.50 -4.26 -5.46
N GLN A 52 6.42 -5.24 -4.55
CA GLN A 52 6.90 -5.07 -3.18
C GLN A 52 8.40 -4.79 -3.12
N GLN A 53 9.21 -5.52 -3.89
CA GLN A 53 10.66 -5.32 -3.96
C GLN A 53 11.04 -3.95 -4.51
N VAL A 54 10.35 -3.47 -5.56
CA VAL A 54 10.57 -2.14 -6.12
C VAL A 54 10.23 -1.06 -5.08
N ARG A 55 9.11 -1.20 -4.37
CA ARG A 55 8.72 -0.24 -3.33
C ARG A 55 9.69 -0.24 -2.15
N ASP A 56 10.19 -1.41 -1.74
CA ASP A 56 11.19 -1.51 -0.69
C ASP A 56 12.52 -0.85 -1.11
N LEU A 57 12.93 -1.03 -2.37
CA LEU A 57 14.09 -0.34 -2.93
C LEU A 57 13.89 1.18 -2.92
N LEU A 58 12.74 1.67 -3.38
CA LEU A 58 12.42 3.10 -3.37
C LEU A 58 12.44 3.67 -1.95
N ARG A 59 11.88 2.96 -0.96
CA ARG A 59 11.96 3.38 0.44
C ARG A 59 13.40 3.43 0.94
N SER A 60 14.27 2.51 0.52
CA SER A 60 15.67 2.51 0.94
C SER A 60 16.48 3.68 0.36
N CYS A 61 16.19 4.09 -0.88
CA CYS A 61 16.91 5.17 -1.56
C CYS A 61 16.35 6.56 -1.24
N CYS A 62 15.04 6.69 -1.03
CA CYS A 62 14.34 7.97 -0.92
C CYS A 62 13.98 8.35 0.53
N ASN A 63 14.71 7.84 1.53
CA ASN A 63 14.43 8.13 2.94
C ASN A 63 15.13 9.39 3.44
N GLN A 64 14.77 10.55 2.89
CA GLN A 64 15.23 11.83 3.46
C GLN A 64 14.42 12.15 4.72
N PRO A 65 15.07 12.25 5.90
CA PRO A 65 14.35 12.56 7.12
C PRO A 65 13.72 13.95 7.01
N ALA A 66 12.48 14.08 7.46
CA ALA A 66 11.81 15.36 7.52
C ALA A 66 12.63 16.37 8.34
N PRO A 67 12.71 17.66 7.92
CA PRO A 67 13.44 18.69 8.66
C PRO A 67 13.00 18.75 10.12
N VAL A 68 13.96 18.93 11.03
CA VAL A 68 13.73 18.93 12.49
C VAL A 68 12.69 19.99 12.90
N GLU A 69 12.72 21.16 12.26
CA GLU A 69 11.76 22.24 12.52
C GLU A 69 10.33 21.85 12.16
N LEU A 70 10.12 21.14 11.04
CA LEU A 70 8.81 20.65 10.64
C LEU A 70 8.31 19.61 11.65
N ARG A 71 9.16 18.67 12.06
CA ARG A 71 8.81 17.69 13.09
C ARG A 71 8.43 18.36 14.42
N ALA A 72 9.21 19.33 14.86
CA ALA A 72 8.95 20.08 16.09
C ALA A 72 7.60 20.81 16.04
N ARG A 73 7.28 21.47 14.91
CA ARG A 73 5.99 22.14 14.70
C ARG A 73 4.82 21.18 14.75
N ILE A 74 4.90 20.05 14.04
CA ILE A 74 3.85 19.02 14.03
C ILE A 74 3.65 18.44 15.42
N CYS A 75 4.71 18.05 16.13
CA CYS A 75 4.61 17.50 17.47
C CYS A 75 3.97 18.50 18.46
N THR A 76 4.33 19.78 18.40
CA THR A 76 3.69 20.81 19.22
C THR A 76 2.20 20.94 18.90
N GLN A 77 1.83 21.00 17.62
CA GLN A 77 0.42 21.09 17.22
C GLN A 77 -0.42 19.88 17.63
N LEU A 78 0.10 18.66 17.47
CA LEU A 78 -0.58 17.44 17.91
C LEU A 78 -0.77 17.41 19.43
N ARG A 79 0.27 17.80 20.19
CA ARG A 79 0.18 17.90 21.66
C ARG A 79 -0.83 18.97 22.09
N VAL A 80 -0.94 20.06 21.32
CA VAL A 80 -1.92 21.12 21.55
C VAL A 80 -3.36 20.66 21.29
N ILE A 81 -3.59 19.79 20.30
CA ILE A 81 -4.94 19.28 20.04
C ILE A 81 -5.39 18.29 21.14
N SER A 82 -4.46 17.56 21.76
CA SER A 82 -4.76 16.57 22.79
C SER A 82 -5.25 17.13 24.15
N TYR A 83 -5.29 18.45 24.34
CA TYR A 83 -5.84 19.06 25.58
C TYR A 83 -7.25 19.62 25.43
N ARG A 84 -7.89 19.52 24.25
CA ARG A 84 -9.31 19.86 24.11
C ARG A 84 -10.16 18.61 24.39
N VAL A 85 -10.11 18.15 25.62
CA VAL A 85 -11.19 17.36 26.23
C VAL A 85 -12.00 18.38 27.03
N GLU A 86 -12.98 19.00 26.38
CA GLU A 86 -14.01 19.76 27.10
C GLU A 86 -15.19 18.80 27.32
N GLU A 87 -15.54 18.66 28.61
CA GLU A 87 -16.79 18.19 29.25
C GLU A 87 -17.82 17.38 28.44
#